data_AF-A0A531KFJ6-F1
#
_entry.id   AF-A0A531KFJ6-F1
#
_cell.length_a   1.000
_cell.length_b   1.000
_cell.length_c   1.000
_cell.angle_alpha   90.00
_cell.angle_beta   90.00
_cell.angle_gamma   90.00
#
_symmetry.space_group_name_H-M   'P 1'
#
loop_
_entity.id
_entity.type
_entity.pdbx_description
1 polymer ?
#
loop_
_entity_poly.entity_id
_entity_poly.type
_entity_poly.pdbx_seq_one_letter_code
_entity_poly.pdbx_strand_id
1 'polypeptide(L)'
;WPEITRNDLEPAARAIRPIIGKALSVLNKAGAGFARMSGSGATCFGLFETGNVAKRAAVDIRSRHPDWFVAATRSMTSEPDAHGQD
;
A
#
# COMPACT_ATOMS: atom_id res chain seq x y z
N TRP A 1 16.27 1.16 -0.71
CA TRP A 1 15.73 1.36 0.66
C TRP A 1 14.39 0.67 0.90
N PRO A 2 13.34 0.78 0.06
CA PRO A 2 12.04 0.14 0.37
C PRO A 2 12.09 -1.40 0.37
N GLU A 3 13.03 -2.00 -0.36
CA GLU A 3 13.20 -3.46 -0.44
C GLU A 3 13.68 -4.12 0.86
N ILE A 4 14.32 -3.37 1.76
CA ILE A 4 14.96 -3.91 2.99
C ILE A 4 14.05 -3.76 4.21
N THR A 5 13.12 -2.79 4.19
CA THR A 5 12.09 -2.73 5.22
C THR A 5 11.15 -3.92 5.01
N ARG A 6 10.67 -4.56 6.08
CA ARG A 6 9.64 -5.62 6.02
C ARG A 6 8.56 -5.42 7.06
N ASN A 7 7.36 -5.90 6.76
CA ASN A 7 6.30 -5.97 7.76
C ASN A 7 6.28 -7.40 8.33
N ASP A 8 6.84 -7.57 9.52
CA ASP A 8 6.94 -8.88 10.19
C ASP A 8 5.56 -9.48 10.52
N LEU A 9 4.50 -8.67 10.60
CA LEU A 9 3.13 -9.14 10.84
C LEU A 9 2.45 -9.66 9.58
N GLU A 10 2.94 -9.30 8.39
CA GLU A 10 2.29 -9.66 7.13
C GLU A 10 2.17 -11.18 6.91
N PRO A 11 3.21 -12.02 7.15
CA PRO A 11 3.08 -13.47 6.99
C PRO A 11 1.98 -14.07 7.88
N ALA A 12 1.93 -13.68 9.16
CA ALA A 12 0.92 -14.14 10.09
C ALA A 12 -0.48 -13.65 9.70
N ALA A 13 -0.61 -12.37 9.34
CA ALA A 13 -1.87 -11.79 8.91
C ALA A 13 -2.41 -12.47 7.64
N ARG A 14 -1.55 -12.80 6.67
CA ARG A 14 -1.91 -13.53 5.45
C ARG A 14 -2.38 -14.96 5.75
N ALA A 15 -1.77 -15.63 6.71
CA ALA A 15 -2.17 -16.97 7.13
C ALA A 15 -3.58 -16.97 7.75
N ILE A 16 -3.88 -15.99 8.61
CA ILE A 16 -5.19 -15.85 9.26
C ILE A 16 -6.25 -15.34 8.27
N ARG A 17 -5.90 -14.37 7.42
CA ARG A 17 -6.80 -13.72 6.45
C ARG A 17 -6.18 -13.68 5.04
N PRO A 18 -6.42 -14.71 4.21
CA PRO A 18 -5.87 -14.78 2.85
C PRO A 18 -6.20 -13.61 1.93
N ILE A 19 -7.28 -12.86 2.23
CA ILE A 19 -7.68 -11.65 1.50
C ILE A 19 -6.58 -10.59 1.46
N ILE A 20 -5.71 -10.53 2.47
CA ILE A 20 -4.54 -9.63 2.51
C ILE A 20 -3.58 -9.97 1.37
N GLY A 21 -3.28 -11.26 1.18
CA GLY A 21 -2.46 -11.71 0.05
C GLY A 21 -3.10 -11.40 -1.31
N LYS A 22 -4.43 -11.50 -1.41
CA LYS A 22 -5.17 -11.11 -2.61
C LYS A 22 -5.07 -9.61 -2.88
N ALA A 23 -5.21 -8.76 -1.86
CA ALA A 23 -5.09 -7.31 -2.00
C ALA A 23 -3.68 -6.90 -2.49
N LEU A 24 -2.63 -7.49 -1.92
CA LEU A 24 -1.25 -7.28 -2.36
C LEU A 24 -1.03 -7.71 -3.81
N SER A 25 -1.56 -8.89 -4.20
CA SER A 25 -1.48 -9.35 -5.59
C SER A 25 -2.22 -8.42 -6.55
N VAL A 26 -3.38 -7.89 -6.16
CA VAL A 26 -4.15 -6.94 -6.96
C VAL A 26 -3.40 -5.62 -7.14
N LEU A 27 -2.75 -5.09 -6.09
CA LEU A 27 -1.91 -3.90 -6.18
C LEU A 27 -0.72 -4.11 -7.14
N ASN A 28 -0.03 -5.24 -7.04
CA ASN A 28 1.07 -5.59 -7.95
C ASN A 28 0.60 -5.69 -9.41
N LYS A 29 -0.54 -6.37 -9.65
CA LYS A 29 -1.13 -6.48 -11.00
C LYS A 29 -1.60 -5.15 -11.56
N ALA A 30 -1.96 -4.19 -10.71
CA ALA A 30 -2.32 -2.84 -11.11
C ALA A 30 -1.10 -1.96 -11.45
N GLY A 31 0.13 -2.48 -11.35
CA GLY A 31 1.36 -1.77 -11.70
C GLY A 31 2.04 -1.05 -10.53
N ALA A 32 1.75 -1.44 -9.29
CA ALA A 32 2.52 -0.93 -8.15
C ALA A 32 3.97 -1.44 -8.23
N GLY A 33 4.94 -0.54 -8.18
CA GLY A 33 6.37 -0.91 -8.11
C GLY A 33 6.75 -1.48 -6.75
N PHE A 34 5.90 -1.26 -5.74
CA PHE A 34 6.02 -1.80 -4.39
C PHE A 34 4.63 -1.90 -3.77
N ALA A 35 4.31 -3.02 -3.11
CA ALA A 35 3.08 -3.17 -2.35
C ALA A 35 3.33 -3.86 -1.01
N ARG A 36 2.60 -3.45 0.03
CA ARG A 36 2.77 -3.96 1.40
C ARG A 36 1.55 -3.72 2.28
N MET A 37 1.39 -4.54 3.32
CA MET A 37 0.45 -4.28 4.41
C MET A 37 0.93 -3.13 5.31
N SER A 38 0.05 -2.19 5.64
CA SER A 38 0.34 -1.10 6.58
C SER A 38 0.10 -1.55 8.03
N GLY A 39 1.11 -1.39 8.90
CA GLY A 39 1.01 -1.75 10.33
C GLY A 39 0.60 -3.21 10.56
N SER A 40 -0.38 -3.45 11.43
CA SER A 40 -0.97 -4.78 11.68
C SER A 40 -2.04 -5.19 10.65
N GLY A 41 -2.32 -4.34 9.65
CA GLY A 41 -3.32 -4.58 8.62
C GLY A 41 -4.76 -4.28 9.07
N ALA A 42 -5.77 -4.62 8.25
CA ALA A 42 -5.69 -5.31 6.96
C ALA A 42 -5.39 -4.39 5.77
N THR A 43 -5.24 -3.09 5.99
CA THR A 43 -4.98 -2.11 4.93
C THR A 43 -3.67 -2.43 4.21
N CYS A 44 -3.74 -2.51 2.88
CA CYS A 44 -2.58 -2.67 2.01
C CYS A 44 -2.40 -1.40 1.18
N PHE A 45 -1.17 -1.04 0.87
CA PHE A 45 -0.83 0.10 0.03
C PHE A 45 0.11 -0.31 -1.09
N GLY A 46 0.06 0.44 -2.21
CA GLY A 46 0.95 0.29 -3.35
C GLY A 46 1.54 1.64 -3.76
N LEU A 47 2.82 1.65 -4.10
CA LEU A 47 3.51 2.82 -4.66
C LEU A 47 3.46 2.76 -6.19
N PHE A 48 2.98 3.85 -6.78
CA PHE A 48 2.88 4.02 -8.23
C PHE A 48 3.74 5.19 -8.67
N GLU A 49 4.23 5.12 -9.91
CA GLU A 49 5.13 6.12 -10.49
C GLU A 49 4.54 7.53 -10.45
N THR A 50 3.23 7.67 -10.68
CA THR A 50 2.55 8.96 -10.65
C THR A 50 1.18 8.87 -9.98
N GLY A 51 0.70 10.02 -9.47
CA GLY A 51 -0.66 10.12 -8.92
C GLY A 51 -1.76 9.79 -9.93
N ASN A 52 -1.53 10.03 -11.23
CA ASN A 52 -2.49 9.66 -12.28
C ASN A 52 -2.56 8.14 -12.48
N VAL A 53 -1.42 7.44 -12.42
CA VAL A 53 -1.37 5.98 -12.44
C VAL A 53 -2.08 5.41 -11.20
N ALA A 54 -1.80 5.96 -10.02
CA ALA A 54 -2.47 5.55 -8.78
C ALA A 54 -4.00 5.73 -8.84
N LYS A 55 -4.49 6.85 -9.38
CA LYS A 55 -5.93 7.09 -9.57
C LYS A 55 -6.57 6.09 -10.52
N ARG A 56 -5.92 5.78 -11.65
CA ARG A 56 -6.41 4.77 -12.61
C ARG A 56 -6.46 3.38 -11.97
N ALA A 57 -5.40 2.99 -11.26
CA ALA A 57 -5.37 1.74 -10.50
C ALA A 57 -6.50 1.68 -9.47
N ALA A 58 -6.74 2.75 -8.71
CA ALA A 58 -7.83 2.79 -7.72
C ALA A 58 -9.22 2.61 -8.35
N VAL A 59 -9.48 3.22 -9.52
CA VAL A 59 -10.75 3.05 -10.26
C VAL A 59 -10.92 1.61 -10.73
N ASP A 60 -9.88 1.02 -11.31
CA ASP A 60 -9.88 -0.36 -11.86
C ASP A 60 -9.95 -1.44 -10.76
N ILE A 61 -9.34 -1.19 -9.60
CA ILE A 61 -9.49 -2.09 -8.44
C ILE A 61 -10.91 -2.01 -7.90
N ARG A 62 -11.47 -0.80 -7.75
CA ARG A 62 -12.84 -0.62 -7.23
C ARG A 62 -13.90 -1.21 -8.17
N SER A 63 -13.71 -1.15 -9.49
CA SER A 63 -14.65 -1.76 -10.43
C SER A 63 -14.68 -3.29 -10.35
N ARG A 64 -13.52 -3.92 -10.09
CA ARG A 64 -13.38 -5.39 -9.97
C ARG A 64 -13.66 -5.92 -8.56
N HIS A 65 -13.54 -5.05 -7.55
CA HIS A 65 -13.77 -5.35 -6.14
C HIS A 65 -14.65 -4.25 -5.51
N PRO A 66 -15.94 -4.19 -5.85
CA PRO A 66 -16.84 -3.11 -5.42
C PRO A 66 -17.02 -3.03 -3.90
N ASP A 67 -16.84 -4.15 -3.20
CA ASP A 67 -16.96 -4.21 -1.73
C ASP A 67 -15.69 -3.74 -1.00
N TRP A 68 -14.62 -3.39 -1.72
CA TRP A 68 -13.36 -2.96 -1.11
C TRP A 68 -13.31 -1.44 -0.97
N PHE A 69 -12.84 -0.98 0.18
CA PHE A 69 -12.41 0.41 0.33
C PHE A 69 -11.09 0.62 -0.44
N VAL A 70 -11.11 1.54 -1.41
CA VAL A 70 -9.95 1.86 -2.25
C VAL A 70 -9.84 3.37 -2.41
N ALA A 71 -8.69 3.93 -2.02
CA ALA A 71 -8.40 5.36 -2.13
C ALA A 71 -7.03 5.57 -2.79
N ALA A 72 -6.99 6.45 -3.80
CA ALA A 72 -5.73 6.97 -4.31
C ALA A 72 -5.26 8.13 -3.42
N THR A 73 -4.05 8.03 -2.89
CA THR A 73 -3.46 9.03 -1.99
C THR A 73 -2.14 9.55 -2.54
N ARG A 74 -1.56 10.55 -1.89
CA ARG A 74 -0.21 11.07 -2.18
C ARG A 74 0.68 10.87 -0.97
N SER A 75 1.94 10.52 -1.20
CA SER A 75 2.95 10.57 -0.14
C SER A 75 3.19 12.02 0.26
N MET A 76 3.44 12.25 1.55
CA MET A 76 3.89 13.53 2.06
C MET A 76 5.40 13.47 2.23
N THR A 77 6.07 14.57 1.93
CA THR A 77 7.47 14.75 2.32
C THR A 77 7.52 14.88 3.83
N SER A 78 8.43 14.16 4.48
CA SER A 78 8.71 14.44 5.90
C SER A 78 9.33 15.84 5.99
N GLU A 79 8.79 16.70 6.82
CA GLU A 79 9.51 17.91 7.22
C GLU A 79 10.80 17.49 7.93
N PRO A 80 11.93 18.19 7.72
CA PRO A 80 13.09 17.97 8.55
C PRO A 80 12.69 18.21 10.00
N ASP A 81 13.00 17.26 10.89
CA ASP A 81 12.67 17.35 12.30
C ASP A 81 13.12 18.71 12.85
N ALA A 82 12.18 19.56 13.28
CA ALA A 82 12.45 20.82 13.96
C ALA A 82 12.93 20.59 15.41
N HIS A 83 13.61 19.49 15.67
CA HIS A 83 14.39 19.27 16.89
C HIS A 83 15.77 19.84 16.68
N GLY A 84 15.83 21.18 16.62
CA GLY A 84 17.01 21.88 17.07
C GLY A 84 17.17 21.63 18.57
N GLN A 85 18.37 21.25 18.97
CA GLN A 85 18.96 21.68 20.24
C GLN A 85 20.48 21.48 20.13
N ASP A 86 21.14 22.62 20.27
CA ASP A 86 22.54 22.93 20.59
C ASP A 86 23.46 21.78 21.07
#